data_AF-A0A7G2CM71-F1
#
_entry.id   AF-A0A7G2CM71-F1
#
_cell.length_a   1.000
_cell.length_b   1.000
_cell.length_c   1.000
_cell.angle_alpha   90.00
_cell.angle_beta   90.00
_cell.angle_gamma   90.00
#
_symmetry.space_group_name_H-M   'P 1'
#
loop_
_entity.id
_entity.type
_entity.pdbx_description
1 polymer ?
#
loop_
_entity_poly.entity_id
_entity_poly.type
_entity_poly.pdbx_seq_one_letter_code
_entity_poly.pdbx_strand_id
1 'polypeptide(L)'
;MGVYVFEAKKMPFDTISEEFAKPAFAILSNGETVEESSLRERHTLYERCLLVAVWAVLQEQNPKASVDLALKIVGQLDELDEAFDRSKEARGDADYAALNTNSGLTAEEQLMNALFQERFGHDFLPVDDAVATSNEIDIAMCFDESGSSIGLGTAKVFGTHGYHK
;
A
#
# COMPACT_ATOMS: atom_id res chain seq x y z
N MET A 1 10.11 21.19 8.84
CA MET A 1 9.09 20.14 8.74
C MET A 1 9.24 19.49 7.39
N GLY A 2 10.17 18.54 7.31
CA GLY A 2 10.16 17.48 6.32
C GLY A 2 9.08 16.46 6.69
N VAL A 3 8.51 15.84 5.66
CA VAL A 3 7.50 14.79 5.77
C VAL A 3 8.00 13.66 4.89
N TYR A 4 7.92 12.43 5.39
CA TYR A 4 8.25 11.24 4.62
C TYR A 4 6.97 10.67 4.02
N VAL A 5 6.98 10.38 2.73
CA VAL A 5 5.82 9.86 2.00
C VAL A 5 6.17 8.49 1.44
N PHE A 6 5.34 7.49 1.74
CA PHE A 6 5.51 6.12 1.28
C PHE A 6 4.32 5.72 0.43
N GLU A 7 4.55 5.53 -0.87
CA GLU A 7 3.54 5.04 -1.80
C GLU A 7 3.44 3.52 -1.72
N ALA A 8 2.23 2.99 -1.50
CA ALA A 8 1.98 1.56 -1.38
C ALA A 8 2.53 0.75 -2.58
N LYS A 9 2.39 1.28 -3.80
CA LYS A 9 2.90 0.62 -5.02
C LYS A 9 4.43 0.49 -5.07
N LYS A 10 5.16 1.30 -4.31
CA LYS A 10 6.64 1.26 -4.21
C LYS A 10 7.10 0.41 -3.03
N MET A 11 6.18 -0.02 -2.17
CA MET A 11 6.48 -0.89 -1.05
C MET A 11 6.54 -2.35 -1.50
N PRO A 12 7.36 -3.19 -0.85
CA PRO A 12 7.58 -4.57 -1.26
C PRO A 12 6.48 -5.53 -0.77
N PHE A 13 5.23 -5.07 -0.65
CA PHE A 13 4.12 -5.86 -0.11
C PHE A 13 3.93 -7.20 -0.87
N ASP A 14 4.02 -7.17 -2.20
CA ASP A 14 3.89 -8.36 -3.06
C ASP A 14 5.23 -9.07 -3.36
N THR A 15 6.37 -8.57 -2.87
CA THR A 15 7.72 -9.02 -3.29
C THR A 15 8.64 -9.43 -2.14
N ILE A 16 8.04 -9.84 -1.02
CA ILE A 16 8.74 -10.32 0.18
C ILE A 16 9.65 -11.51 -0.15
N SER A 17 10.97 -11.33 0.02
CA SER A 17 11.96 -12.36 -0.24
C SER A 17 13.24 -12.15 0.57
N GLU A 18 13.96 -13.23 0.87
CA GLU A 18 15.25 -13.16 1.58
C GLU A 18 16.29 -12.36 0.80
N GLU A 19 16.28 -12.45 -0.53
CA GLU A 19 17.17 -11.68 -1.40
C GLU A 19 16.94 -10.17 -1.26
N PHE A 20 15.68 -9.74 -1.20
CA PHE A 20 15.34 -8.33 -0.99
C PHE A 20 15.67 -7.86 0.42
N ALA A 21 15.55 -8.73 1.43
CA ALA A 21 15.84 -8.42 2.82
C ALA A 21 17.34 -8.34 3.17
N LYS A 22 18.24 -8.83 2.31
CA LYS A 22 19.70 -8.83 2.55
C LYS A 22 20.28 -7.50 3.03
N PRO A 23 19.93 -6.34 2.45
CA PRO A 23 20.48 -5.05 2.89
C PRO A 23 20.05 -4.66 4.31
N ALA A 24 18.95 -5.24 4.84
CA ALA A 24 18.47 -4.94 6.18
C ALA A 24 19.50 -5.25 7.26
N PHE A 25 20.35 -6.27 7.06
CA PHE A 25 21.38 -6.63 8.04
C PHE A 25 22.40 -5.51 8.24
N ALA A 26 22.82 -4.84 7.17
CA ALA A 26 23.74 -3.71 7.26
C ALA A 26 23.08 -2.46 7.88
N ILE A 27 21.77 -2.28 7.65
CA ILE A 27 21.00 -1.19 8.25
C ILE A 27 20.85 -1.41 9.76
N LEU A 28 20.41 -2.60 10.15
CA LEU A 28 20.15 -2.98 11.55
C LEU A 28 21.43 -3.09 12.38
N SER A 29 22.54 -3.50 11.75
CA SER A 29 23.83 -3.57 12.44
C SER A 29 24.42 -2.18 12.73
N ASN A 30 24.01 -1.14 12.00
CA ASN A 30 24.41 0.25 12.22
C ASN A 30 25.94 0.45 12.39
N GLY A 31 26.74 -0.36 11.68
CA GLY A 31 28.20 -0.35 11.77
C GLY A 31 28.81 -1.17 12.93
N GLU A 32 27.98 -1.81 13.75
CA GLU A 32 28.38 -2.79 14.76
C GLU A 32 28.44 -4.21 14.18
N THR A 33 29.21 -5.09 14.83
CA THR A 33 29.24 -6.51 14.48
C THR A 33 28.08 -7.22 15.18
N VAL A 34 26.98 -7.42 14.46
CA VAL A 34 25.81 -8.17 14.94
C VAL A 34 25.64 -9.44 14.10
N GLU A 35 25.46 -10.58 14.77
CA GLU A 35 25.19 -11.86 14.12
C GLU A 35 23.83 -11.81 13.37
N GLU A 36 23.83 -12.20 12.10
CA GLU A 36 22.60 -12.21 11.28
C GLU A 36 21.49 -13.08 11.89
N SER A 37 21.87 -14.19 12.54
CA SER A 37 20.92 -15.09 13.22
C SER A 37 20.13 -14.37 14.31
N SER A 38 20.79 -13.52 15.10
CA SER A 38 20.11 -12.74 16.15
C SER A 38 19.17 -11.68 15.56
N LEU A 39 19.50 -11.12 14.38
CA LEU A 39 18.62 -10.17 13.69
C LEU A 39 17.39 -10.87 13.10
N ARG A 40 17.55 -12.09 12.57
CA ARG A 40 16.44 -12.93 12.08
C ARG A 40 15.48 -13.35 13.19
N GLU A 41 15.97 -13.54 14.41
CA GLU A 41 15.13 -13.86 15.57
C GLU A 41 14.32 -12.65 16.06
N ARG A 42 14.85 -11.44 15.91
CA ARG A 42 14.20 -10.20 16.37
C ARG A 42 13.27 -9.57 15.34
N HIS A 43 13.55 -9.74 14.06
CA HIS A 43 12.80 -9.12 12.97
C HIS A 43 12.37 -10.17 11.95
N THR A 44 11.06 -10.18 11.69
CA THR A 44 10.44 -11.02 10.66
C THR A 44 11.00 -10.69 9.28
N LEU A 45 10.83 -11.62 8.33
CA LEU A 45 11.21 -11.37 6.94
C LEU A 45 10.47 -10.16 6.36
N TYR A 46 9.19 -9.99 6.71
CA TYR A 46 8.35 -8.88 6.30
C TYR A 46 8.92 -7.53 6.77
N GLU A 47 9.19 -7.39 8.07
CA GLU A 47 9.78 -6.17 8.64
C GLU A 47 11.14 -5.84 8.03
N ARG A 48 11.99 -6.86 7.78
CA ARG A 48 13.28 -6.66 7.11
C ARG A 48 13.11 -6.13 5.69
N CYS A 49 12.14 -6.65 4.93
CA CYS A 49 11.84 -6.12 3.59
C CYS A 49 11.32 -4.67 3.67
N LEU A 50 10.35 -4.39 4.53
CA LEU A 50 9.84 -3.03 4.70
C LEU A 50 10.94 -2.05 5.11
N LEU A 51 11.83 -2.47 6.01
CA LEU A 51 12.95 -1.65 6.47
C LEU A 51 13.86 -1.23 5.32
N VAL A 52 14.16 -2.13 4.37
CA VAL A 52 14.97 -1.81 3.19
C VAL A 52 14.32 -0.71 2.35
N ALA A 53 13.01 -0.82 2.10
CA ALA A 53 12.26 0.18 1.34
C ALA A 53 12.17 1.52 2.09
N VAL A 54 11.87 1.48 3.38
CA VAL A 54 11.78 2.67 4.24
C VAL A 54 13.12 3.39 4.31
N TRP A 55 14.20 2.63 4.50
CA TRP A 55 15.54 3.18 4.61
C TRP A 55 15.97 3.91 3.33
N ALA A 56 15.62 3.40 2.15
CA ALA A 56 15.92 4.06 0.88
C ALA A 56 15.31 5.47 0.81
N VAL A 57 14.03 5.60 1.16
CA VAL A 57 13.31 6.90 1.17
C VAL A 57 13.90 7.83 2.23
N LEU A 58 14.19 7.31 3.42
CA LEU A 58 14.79 8.10 4.49
C LEU A 58 16.18 8.62 4.10
N GLN A 59 17.03 7.81 3.48
CA GLN A 59 18.36 8.21 3.05
C GLN A 59 18.33 9.26 1.94
N GLU A 60 17.36 9.18 1.03
CA GLU A 60 17.18 10.17 -0.04
C GLU A 60 16.78 11.54 0.52
N GLN A 61 15.87 11.58 1.51
CA GLN A 61 15.36 12.82 2.07
C GLN A 61 16.17 13.37 3.24
N ASN A 62 16.81 12.48 4.01
CA ASN A 62 17.59 12.78 5.20
C ASN A 62 18.72 11.76 5.40
N PRO A 63 19.94 12.04 4.90
CA PRO A 63 21.11 11.16 5.04
C PRO A 63 21.53 10.86 6.49
N LYS A 64 20.99 11.60 7.47
CA LYS A 64 21.25 11.43 8.90
C LYS A 64 20.10 10.75 9.65
N ALA A 65 19.15 10.14 8.94
CA ALA A 65 18.05 9.41 9.55
C ALA A 65 18.58 8.28 10.45
N SER A 66 18.00 8.11 11.64
CA SER A 66 18.35 7.01 12.55
C SER A 66 17.62 5.73 12.18
N VAL A 67 18.21 4.59 12.55
CA VAL A 67 17.56 3.27 12.42
C VAL A 67 16.29 3.19 13.26
N ASP A 68 16.26 3.82 14.44
CA ASP A 68 15.07 3.88 15.31
C ASP A 68 13.88 4.55 14.61
N LEU A 69 14.13 5.62 13.84
CA LEU A 69 13.09 6.30 13.07
C LEU A 69 12.53 5.36 11.99
N ALA A 70 13.41 4.65 11.29
CA ALA A 70 13.01 3.69 10.26
C ALA A 70 12.16 2.56 10.83
N LEU A 71 12.59 1.96 11.95
CA LEU A 71 11.84 0.89 12.64
C LEU A 71 10.48 1.38 13.16
N LYS A 72 10.41 2.62 13.66
CA LYS A 72 9.14 3.22 14.10
C LYS A 72 8.16 3.39 12.94
N ILE A 73 8.63 3.78 11.76
CA ILE A 73 7.80 3.88 10.55
C ILE A 73 7.36 2.48 10.11
N VAL A 74 8.27 1.51 10.07
CA VAL A 74 7.95 0.11 9.72
C VAL A 74 6.82 -0.43 10.58
N GLY A 75 6.84 -0.20 11.90
CA GLY A 75 5.79 -0.65 12.82
C GLY A 75 4.42 0.02 12.65
N GLN A 76 4.26 0.95 11.71
CA GLN A 76 2.98 1.60 11.38
C GLN A 76 2.53 1.32 9.93
N LEU A 77 3.32 0.60 9.13
CA LEU A 77 3.02 0.39 7.71
C LEU A 77 1.98 -0.70 7.43
N ASP A 78 1.61 -1.50 8.44
CA ASP A 78 0.52 -2.47 8.30
C ASP A 78 -0.78 -1.79 7.85
N GLU A 79 -1.05 -0.55 8.30
CA GLU A 79 -2.21 0.23 7.87
C GLU A 79 -2.17 0.57 6.37
N LEU A 80 -0.97 0.82 5.83
CA LEU A 80 -0.77 1.06 4.41
C LEU A 80 -0.93 -0.21 3.59
N ASP A 81 -0.48 -1.35 4.10
CA ASP A 81 -0.61 -2.66 3.45
C ASP A 81 -2.08 -3.08 3.34
N GLU A 82 -2.82 -3.02 4.45
CA GLU A 82 -4.26 -3.32 4.44
C GLU A 82 -5.04 -2.38 3.50
N ALA A 83 -4.66 -1.11 3.45
CA ALA A 83 -5.29 -0.16 2.55
C ALA A 83 -4.99 -0.47 1.08
N PHE A 84 -3.77 -0.94 0.79
CA PHE A 84 -3.37 -1.37 -0.53
C PHE A 84 -4.16 -2.61 -0.98
N ASP A 85 -4.32 -3.61 -0.11
CA ASP A 85 -5.11 -4.81 -0.39
C ASP A 85 -6.58 -4.48 -0.62
N ARG A 86 -7.20 -3.66 0.24
CA ARG A 86 -8.58 -3.17 0.01
C ARG A 86 -8.72 -2.45 -1.33
N SER A 87 -7.71 -1.68 -1.74
CA SER A 87 -7.72 -1.03 -3.04
C SER A 87 -7.56 -2.00 -4.21
N LYS A 88 -6.85 -3.12 -4.04
CA LYS A 88 -6.75 -4.16 -5.07
C LYS A 88 -8.06 -4.91 -5.23
N GLU A 89 -8.68 -5.29 -4.12
CA GLU A 89 -9.98 -5.99 -4.10
C GLU A 89 -11.07 -5.15 -4.77
N ALA A 90 -11.17 -3.86 -4.39
CA ALA A 90 -12.13 -2.94 -5.01
C ALA A 90 -11.92 -2.76 -6.52
N ARG A 91 -10.67 -2.89 -7.02
CA ARG A 91 -10.39 -2.88 -8.46
C ARG A 91 -10.80 -4.20 -9.12
N GLY A 92 -10.51 -5.33 -8.49
CA GLY A 92 -10.90 -6.65 -8.98
C GLY A 92 -12.42 -6.76 -9.16
N ASP A 93 -13.19 -6.27 -8.20
CA ASP A 93 -14.65 -6.26 -8.26
C ASP A 93 -15.19 -5.30 -9.35
N ALA A 94 -14.57 -4.12 -9.52
CA ALA A 94 -14.94 -3.16 -10.55
C ALA A 94 -14.65 -3.68 -11.97
N ASP A 95 -13.49 -4.32 -12.18
CA ASP A 95 -13.14 -4.94 -13.45
C ASP A 95 -14.06 -6.12 -13.78
N TYR A 96 -14.44 -6.92 -12.78
CA TYR A 96 -15.40 -8.01 -12.94
C TYR A 96 -16.81 -7.49 -13.30
N ALA A 97 -17.27 -6.44 -12.64
CA ALA A 97 -18.53 -5.77 -12.97
C ALA A 97 -18.50 -5.17 -14.39
N ALA A 98 -17.40 -4.53 -14.79
CA ALA A 98 -17.24 -3.96 -16.13
C ALA A 98 -17.24 -5.02 -17.24
N LEU A 99 -16.62 -6.18 -17.00
CA LEU A 99 -16.67 -7.35 -17.91
C LEU A 99 -18.11 -7.90 -18.06
N ASN A 100 -18.88 -7.91 -16.98
CA ASN A 100 -20.27 -8.38 -17.00
C ASN A 100 -21.22 -7.40 -17.73
N THR A 101 -20.87 -6.11 -17.79
CA THR A 101 -21.64 -5.11 -18.57
C THR A 101 -21.28 -5.05 -20.06
N ASN A 102 -20.06 -5.45 -20.44
CA ASN A 102 -19.58 -5.36 -21.83
C ASN A 102 -19.72 -6.67 -22.63
N SER A 103 -20.19 -7.75 -22.00
CA SER A 103 -20.54 -9.00 -22.68
C SER A 103 -22.00 -8.90 -23.12
N GLY A 104 -22.29 -9.08 -24.41
CA GLY A 104 -23.64 -9.01 -24.97
C GLY A 104 -24.57 -10.07 -24.36
N LEU A 105 -25.14 -9.75 -23.20
CA LEU A 105 -26.12 -10.58 -22.51
C LEU A 105 -27.37 -10.69 -23.37
N THR A 106 -27.80 -11.93 -23.61
CA THR A 106 -29.06 -12.20 -24.28
C THR A 106 -30.23 -11.76 -23.38
N ALA A 107 -31.40 -11.51 -23.97
CA ALA A 107 -32.57 -11.03 -23.23
C ALA A 107 -32.98 -11.96 -22.06
N GLU A 108 -32.68 -13.26 -22.15
CA GLU A 108 -32.89 -14.21 -21.06
C GLU A 108 -31.95 -14.00 -19.87
N GLU A 109 -30.68 -13.65 -20.13
CA GLU A 109 -29.69 -13.40 -19.08
C GLU A 109 -29.94 -12.06 -18.37
N GLN A 110 -30.43 -11.06 -19.09
CA GLN A 110 -30.89 -9.79 -18.49
C GLN A 110 -32.09 -10.02 -17.56
N LEU A 111 -33.02 -10.89 -17.97
CA LEU A 111 -34.21 -11.22 -17.19
C LEU A 111 -33.87 -12.11 -15.98
N MET A 112 -32.88 -13.00 -16.13
CA MET A 112 -32.32 -13.77 -15.02
C MET A 112 -31.65 -12.85 -14.00
N ASN A 113 -30.85 -11.88 -14.43
CA ASN A 113 -30.23 -10.89 -13.53
C ASN A 113 -31.26 -10.02 -12.80
N ALA A 114 -32.33 -9.60 -13.48
CA ALA A 114 -33.43 -8.86 -12.84
C ALA A 114 -34.15 -9.70 -11.77
N LEU A 115 -34.39 -10.99 -12.03
CA LEU A 115 -34.99 -11.92 -11.06
C LEU A 115 -34.05 -12.22 -9.88
N PHE A 116 -32.74 -12.26 -10.10
CA PHE A 116 -31.75 -12.36 -9.02
C PHE A 116 -31.73 -11.08 -8.17
N GLN A 117 -31.78 -9.90 -8.79
CA GLN A 117 -31.88 -8.62 -8.08
C GLN A 117 -33.16 -8.50 -7.25
N GLU A 118 -34.30 -8.98 -7.75
CA GLU A 118 -35.57 -9.00 -6.99
C GLU A 118 -35.52 -9.94 -5.78
N ARG A 119 -34.76 -11.04 -5.85
CA ARG A 119 -34.73 -12.08 -4.82
C ARG A 119 -33.69 -11.83 -3.72
N PHE A 120 -32.57 -11.19 -4.06
CA PHE A 120 -31.46 -10.97 -3.13
C PHE A 120 -31.42 -9.57 -2.51
N GLY A 121 -32.34 -8.68 -2.91
CA GLY A 121 -32.55 -7.43 -2.20
C GLY A 121 -31.45 -6.39 -2.42
N HIS A 122 -31.83 -5.16 -2.10
CA HIS A 122 -31.23 -3.91 -2.52
C HIS A 122 -29.92 -3.57 -1.77
N ASP A 123 -28.89 -4.41 -1.85
CA ASP A 123 -27.53 -4.08 -1.34
C ASP A 123 -26.50 -3.78 -2.45
N PHE A 124 -26.87 -3.92 -3.72
CA PHE A 124 -26.08 -3.39 -4.83
C PHE A 124 -26.63 -2.02 -5.24
N LEU A 125 -25.97 -0.97 -4.75
CA LEU A 125 -26.27 0.41 -5.14
C LEU A 125 -25.92 0.67 -6.62
N PRO A 126 -26.70 1.51 -7.31
CA PRO A 126 -26.49 1.85 -8.71
C PRO A 126 -25.18 2.62 -8.89
N VAL A 127 -24.42 2.19 -9.90
CA VAL A 127 -23.23 2.86 -10.42
C VAL A 127 -23.70 4.08 -11.22
N ASP A 128 -23.85 5.22 -10.54
CA ASP A 128 -23.94 6.53 -11.19
C ASP A 128 -22.94 7.49 -10.52
N ASP A 129 -22.12 8.10 -11.37
CA ASP A 129 -21.14 9.16 -11.09
C ASP A 129 -19.87 8.86 -10.29
N ALA A 130 -19.30 7.66 -10.49
CA ALA A 130 -17.88 7.46 -10.28
C ALA A 130 -17.28 6.53 -11.34
N VAL A 131 -17.33 6.96 -12.60
CA VAL A 131 -16.28 6.57 -13.55
C VAL A 131 -15.00 7.31 -13.14
N ALA A 132 -14.52 7.01 -11.94
CA ALA A 132 -13.11 7.12 -11.60
C ALA A 132 -12.46 6.05 -12.48
N THR A 133 -12.04 6.48 -13.66
CA THR A 133 -11.15 5.73 -14.55
C THR A 133 -10.22 4.85 -13.71
N SER A 134 -10.29 3.54 -13.93
CA SER A 134 -9.56 2.46 -13.26
C SER A 134 -8.02 2.52 -13.37
N ASN A 135 -7.44 3.71 -13.54
CA ASN A 135 -6.01 3.94 -13.50
C ASN A 135 -5.63 4.59 -12.18
N GLU A 136 -4.90 3.83 -11.36
CA GLU A 136 -3.99 4.32 -10.33
C GLU A 136 -4.63 5.06 -9.14
N ILE A 137 -5.44 4.36 -8.34
CA ILE A 137 -5.56 4.75 -6.91
C ILE A 137 -4.23 4.39 -6.23
N ASP A 138 -3.19 5.16 -6.51
CA ASP A 138 -1.96 5.10 -5.75
C ASP A 138 -2.32 5.52 -4.32
N ILE A 139 -2.12 4.65 -3.33
CA ILE A 139 -2.30 4.98 -1.92
C ILE A 139 -0.92 5.33 -1.36
N ALA A 140 -0.87 6.34 -0.50
CA ALA A 140 0.35 6.68 0.21
C ALA A 140 0.06 6.99 1.69
N MET A 141 1.07 6.81 2.52
CA MET A 141 1.05 7.17 3.93
C MET A 141 2.16 8.19 4.21
N CYS A 142 1.83 9.20 5.02
CA CYS A 142 2.76 10.27 5.37
C CYS A 142 3.17 10.19 6.84
N PHE A 143 4.44 10.49 7.10
CA PHE A 143 5.02 10.52 8.44
C PHE A 143 5.75 11.84 8.69
N ASP A 144 5.69 12.33 9.92
CA ASP A 144 6.48 13.48 10.34
C ASP A 144 7.97 13.11 10.56
N GLU A 145 8.79 14.12 10.87
CA GLU A 145 10.22 13.92 11.17
C GLU A 145 10.47 13.01 12.39
N SER A 146 9.46 12.82 13.25
CA SER A 146 9.51 11.95 14.42
C SER A 146 9.09 10.50 14.11
N GLY A 147 8.64 10.22 12.88
CA GLY A 147 8.13 8.92 12.44
C GLY A 147 6.72 8.64 12.92
N SER A 148 5.94 9.67 13.27
CA SER A 148 4.52 9.52 13.62
C SER A 148 3.68 9.69 12.36
N SER A 149 2.67 8.85 12.17
CA SER A 149 1.78 8.95 11.01
C SER A 149 0.96 10.24 11.05
N ILE A 150 0.96 10.96 9.92
CA ILE A 150 0.18 12.18 9.71
C ILE A 150 -1.15 11.83 9.04
N GLY A 151 -1.14 10.85 8.13
CA GLY A 151 -2.35 10.41 7.44
C GLY A 151 -2.09 9.45 6.29
N LEU A 152 -3.17 8.80 5.88
CA LEU A 152 -3.27 7.85 4.78
C LEU A 152 -4.27 8.40 3.74
N GLY A 153 -3.96 8.22 2.45
CA GLY A 153 -4.82 8.75 1.39
C GLY A 153 -4.28 8.43 0.00
N THR A 154 -4.87 9.02 -1.04
CA THR A 154 -4.37 8.83 -2.40
C THR A 154 -3.07 9.61 -2.61
N ALA A 155 -2.08 9.03 -3.28
CA ALA A 155 -0.81 9.67 -3.61
C ALA A 155 -1.02 10.95 -4.41
N LYS A 156 -2.12 11.07 -5.17
CA LYS A 156 -2.52 12.32 -5.86
C LYS A 156 -2.88 13.45 -4.89
N VAL A 157 -3.51 13.14 -3.75
CA VAL A 157 -3.80 14.12 -2.68
C VAL A 157 -2.49 14.58 -2.03
N PHE A 158 -1.53 13.69 -1.83
CA PHE A 158 -0.21 14.05 -1.33
C PHE A 158 0.69 14.72 -2.39
N GLY A 159 0.44 14.48 -3.68
CA GLY A 159 1.21 15.00 -4.81
C GLY A 159 0.77 16.35 -5.38
N THR A 160 -0.33 16.95 -4.89
CA THR A 160 -0.80 18.28 -5.34
C THR A 160 -0.90 19.34 -4.25
N HIS A 161 -0.70 18.98 -2.98
CA HIS A 161 -0.61 19.94 -1.88
C HIS A 161 0.84 20.01 -1.35
N GLY A 162 1.70 20.68 -2.10
CA GLY A 162 2.76 21.53 -1.52
C GLY A 162 3.95 20.89 -0.77
N TYR A 163 4.32 19.62 -1.01
CA TYR A 163 5.47 19.02 -0.31
C TYR A 163 6.49 18.30 -1.22
N HIS A 164 6.67 18.77 -2.45
CA HIS A 164 7.90 18.54 -3.19
C HIS A 164 8.74 19.83 -3.16
N LYS A 165 9.99 19.75 -2.72
CA LYS A 165 11.00 20.78 -2.99
C LYS A 165 11.52 20.62 -4.41
#